data_AF-A0A059LET0-F1
#
_entry.id   AF-A0A059LET0-F1
#
_cell.length_a   1.000
_cell.length_b   1.000
_cell.length_c   1.000
_cell.angle_alpha   90.00
_cell.angle_beta   90.00
_cell.angle_gamma   90.00
#
_symmetry.space_group_name_H-M   'P 1'
#
loop_
_entity.id
_entity.type
_entity.pdbx_description
1 polymer ?
#
loop_
_entity_poly.entity_id
_entity_poly.type
_entity_poly.pdbx_seq_one_letter_code
_entity_poly.pdbx_strand_id
1 'polypeptide(L)'
;DKKNRLFMVVTLGSYRVDLKVLSYRLGTGTAALRMAPTEFVRAALQVLPGALTPLSLAHKSAEGVALILDERLRKCPKLCLHPLVNTSTLLMPASDLEAFLRHVGREPEQLYVDLEACPKFAPGQLPDLKFVTDAAKAMPKEAVEPFIEAGAQDDAQANASTKAAPKKERKVADAKAAEAADAAPLPAYVDVRSTSARVMELFAREGALASLGAAAALRVERDLEAALHALQNAAYGRGHAAARRAAAAQLLGEYNTIAR
;
A
#
# COMPACT_ATOMS: atom_id res chain seq x y z
N ASP A 1 21.31 -4.42 -4.06
CA ASP A 1 22.69 -4.50 -4.62
C ASP A 1 23.14 -5.97 -4.68
N LYS A 2 24.44 -6.26 -4.93
CA LYS A 2 25.00 -7.62 -4.89
C LYS A 2 24.91 -8.29 -3.51
N LYS A 3 24.88 -7.51 -2.42
CA LYS A 3 24.74 -7.98 -1.04
C LYS A 3 23.28 -8.11 -0.60
N ASN A 4 22.33 -8.05 -1.52
CA ASN A 4 20.88 -8.11 -1.26
C ASN A 4 20.36 -7.05 -0.29
N ARG A 5 20.99 -5.88 -0.25
CA ARG A 5 20.44 -4.66 0.37
C ARG A 5 19.45 -4.02 -0.59
N LEU A 6 18.33 -3.55 -0.06
CA LEU A 6 17.29 -2.88 -0.82
C LEU A 6 17.40 -1.36 -0.66
N PHE A 7 17.26 -0.68 -1.80
CA PHE A 7 17.24 0.78 -1.88
C PHE A 7 15.96 1.18 -2.60
N MET A 8 15.18 2.07 -1.99
CA MET A 8 14.02 2.68 -2.60
C MET A 8 14.37 4.10 -3.00
N VAL A 9 14.33 4.39 -4.30
CA VAL A 9 14.61 5.72 -4.85
C VAL A 9 13.30 6.33 -5.33
N VAL A 10 12.96 7.50 -4.81
CA VAL A 10 11.75 8.25 -5.19
C VAL A 10 12.19 9.52 -5.89
N THR A 11 11.69 9.74 -7.10
CA THR A 11 11.97 10.93 -7.92
C THR A 11 10.74 11.28 -8.76
N LEU A 12 10.83 12.36 -9.53
CA LEU A 12 9.80 12.77 -10.49
C LEU A 12 9.76 11.79 -11.66
N GLY A 13 8.56 11.49 -12.17
CA GLY A 13 8.38 10.55 -13.29
C GLY A 13 9.08 10.97 -14.59
N SER A 14 9.40 12.27 -14.76
CA SER A 14 10.16 12.78 -15.90
C SER A 14 11.68 12.65 -15.73
N TYR A 15 12.16 12.38 -14.52
CA TYR A 15 13.60 12.32 -14.24
C TYR A 15 14.18 10.94 -14.50
N ARG A 16 15.38 10.92 -15.09
CA ARG A 16 16.13 9.69 -15.35
C ARG A 16 17.28 9.58 -14.36
N VAL A 17 17.26 8.54 -13.55
CA VAL A 17 18.32 8.24 -12.58
C VAL A 17 19.42 7.42 -13.25
N ASP A 18 20.67 7.91 -13.23
CA ASP A 18 21.82 7.13 -13.66
C ASP A 18 22.25 6.15 -12.55
N LEU A 19 21.96 4.86 -12.77
CA LEU A 19 22.29 3.80 -11.84
C LEU A 19 23.80 3.60 -11.64
N LYS A 20 24.64 3.94 -12.62
CA LYS A 20 26.10 3.85 -12.49
C LYS A 20 26.58 4.90 -11.50
N VAL A 21 26.19 6.16 -11.71
CA VAL A 21 26.52 7.26 -10.80
C VAL A 21 25.98 6.96 -9.41
N LEU A 22 24.72 6.54 -9.30
CA LEU A 22 24.12 6.16 -8.02
C LEU A 22 24.89 5.02 -7.32
N SER A 23 25.36 4.02 -8.08
CA SER A 23 26.15 2.91 -7.50
C SER A 23 27.49 3.37 -6.90
N TYR A 24 28.12 4.38 -7.52
CA TYR A 24 29.32 5.03 -6.99
C TYR A 24 29.00 5.84 -5.74
N ARG A 25 27.95 6.67 -5.77
CA ARG A 25 27.50 7.48 -4.63
C ARG A 25 27.17 6.64 -3.41
N LEU A 26 26.53 5.50 -3.61
CA LEU A 26 26.21 4.54 -2.55
C LEU A 26 27.41 3.71 -2.10
N GLY A 27 28.55 3.74 -2.80
CA GLY A 27 29.71 2.92 -2.45
C GLY A 27 29.47 1.42 -2.59
N THR A 28 28.48 1.03 -3.41
CA THR A 28 28.13 -0.39 -3.63
C THR A 28 29.06 -1.08 -4.64
N GLY A 29 29.93 -0.31 -5.30
CA GLY A 29 30.84 -0.74 -6.36
C GLY A 29 30.24 -0.56 -7.76
N THR A 30 31.09 -0.50 -8.79
CA THR A 30 30.69 -0.25 -10.17
C THR A 30 29.62 -1.24 -10.65
N ALA A 31 28.49 -0.72 -11.13
CA ALA A 31 27.37 -1.49 -11.68
C ALA A 31 26.79 -2.56 -10.72
N ALA A 32 26.83 -2.31 -9.41
CA ALA A 32 26.30 -3.22 -8.40
C ALA A 32 24.78 -3.09 -8.14
N LEU A 33 24.14 -2.07 -8.71
CA LEU A 33 22.70 -1.85 -8.59
C LEU A 33 21.95 -2.55 -9.71
N ARG A 34 20.86 -3.22 -9.33
CA ARG A 34 19.92 -3.91 -10.21
C ARG A 34 18.51 -3.71 -9.63
N MET A 35 17.49 -3.84 -10.47
CA MET A 35 16.11 -3.83 -9.99
C MET A 35 15.88 -4.97 -8.99
N ALA A 36 15.13 -4.67 -7.94
CA ALA A 36 14.80 -5.65 -6.93
C ALA A 36 13.83 -6.69 -7.54
N PRO A 37 14.05 -8.00 -7.31
CA PRO A 37 13.08 -9.02 -7.69
C PRO A 37 11.74 -8.78 -6.98
N THR A 38 10.64 -9.13 -7.65
CA THR A 38 9.27 -9.01 -7.10
C THR A 38 9.15 -9.59 -5.70
N GLU A 39 9.75 -10.76 -5.46
CA GLU A 39 9.63 -11.43 -4.17
C GLU A 39 10.29 -10.66 -3.02
N PHE A 40 11.40 -9.98 -3.29
CA PHE A 40 12.06 -9.12 -2.31
C PHE A 40 11.22 -7.88 -2.00
N VAL A 41 10.63 -7.28 -3.03
CA VAL A 41 9.72 -6.14 -2.88
C VAL A 41 8.51 -6.55 -2.06
N ARG A 42 7.92 -7.71 -2.34
CA ARG A 42 6.76 -8.22 -1.59
C ARG A 42 7.12 -8.55 -0.14
N ALA A 43 8.23 -9.24 0.10
CA ALA A 43 8.64 -9.60 1.46
C ALA A 43 8.95 -8.36 2.33
N ALA A 44 9.65 -7.36 1.80
CA ALA A 44 9.98 -6.16 2.56
C ALA A 44 8.84 -5.15 2.61
N LEU A 45 8.24 -4.82 1.47
CA LEU A 45 7.31 -3.70 1.33
C LEU A 45 5.83 -4.14 1.34
N GLN A 46 5.53 -5.44 1.25
CA GLN A 46 4.17 -6.01 1.24
C GLN A 46 3.23 -5.34 0.21
N VAL A 47 3.79 -4.91 -0.92
CA VAL A 47 3.04 -4.33 -2.04
C VAL A 47 3.28 -5.14 -3.30
N LEU A 48 2.30 -5.13 -4.19
CA LEU A 48 2.42 -5.71 -5.52
C LEU A 48 3.38 -4.90 -6.40
N PRO A 49 4.05 -5.54 -7.38
CA PRO A 49 4.75 -4.82 -8.44
C PRO A 49 3.82 -3.79 -9.10
N GLY A 50 4.31 -2.56 -9.28
CA GLY A 50 3.53 -1.46 -9.83
C GLY A 50 2.75 -0.63 -8.79
N ALA A 51 2.63 -1.09 -7.54
CA ALA A 51 2.09 -0.31 -6.42
C ALA A 51 3.19 0.24 -5.48
N LEU A 52 4.42 0.34 -5.97
CA LEU A 52 5.57 0.80 -5.19
C LEU A 52 5.37 2.26 -4.77
N THR A 53 5.48 2.52 -3.47
CA THR A 53 5.17 3.83 -2.87
C THR A 53 5.96 4.03 -1.58
N PRO A 54 6.45 5.24 -1.26
CA PRO A 54 7.16 5.49 0.00
C PRO A 54 6.27 5.22 1.22
N LEU A 55 4.94 5.20 1.04
CA LEU A 55 3.99 4.83 2.09
C LEU A 55 4.13 3.37 2.55
N SER A 56 4.71 2.50 1.72
CA SER A 56 4.95 1.10 2.08
C SER A 56 5.97 0.92 3.21
N LEU A 57 6.73 1.97 3.54
CA LEU A 57 7.64 1.97 4.68
C LEU A 57 6.91 1.89 6.03
N ALA A 58 5.59 2.08 6.07
CA ALA A 58 4.78 1.85 7.27
C ALA A 58 4.84 0.39 7.75
N HIS A 59 5.17 -0.55 6.86
CA HIS A 59 5.30 -1.97 7.22
C HIS A 59 6.60 -2.21 8.00
N LYS A 60 6.52 -2.95 9.11
CA LYS A 60 7.69 -3.31 9.93
C LYS A 60 8.76 -4.07 9.14
N SER A 61 8.34 -4.89 8.16
CA SER A 61 9.23 -5.61 7.26
C SER A 61 10.11 -4.69 6.39
N ALA A 62 9.75 -3.42 6.25
CA ALA A 62 10.47 -2.43 5.46
C ALA A 62 11.60 -1.72 6.23
N GLU A 63 11.82 -2.05 7.52
CA GLU A 63 12.85 -1.42 8.36
C GLU A 63 14.26 -1.50 7.73
N GLY A 64 14.57 -2.61 7.06
CA GLY A 64 15.85 -2.82 6.38
C GLY A 64 16.02 -2.08 5.05
N VAL A 65 14.96 -1.46 4.51
CA VAL A 65 14.99 -0.78 3.21
C VAL A 65 15.52 0.65 3.39
N ALA A 66 16.57 1.01 2.66
CA ALA A 66 17.07 2.38 2.66
C ALA A 66 16.31 3.24 1.66
N LEU A 67 15.78 4.38 2.12
CA LEU A 67 15.03 5.34 1.30
C LEU A 67 15.94 6.47 0.82
N ILE A 68 15.78 6.86 -0.44
CA ILE A 68 16.42 8.02 -1.06
C ILE A 68 15.32 8.83 -1.75
N LEU A 69 15.20 10.10 -1.36
CA LEU A 69 14.26 11.04 -1.94
C LEU A 69 15.02 12.07 -2.77
N ASP A 70 14.55 12.33 -3.98
CA ASP A 70 15.07 13.43 -4.80
C ASP A 70 14.68 14.78 -4.18
N GLU A 71 15.65 15.69 -4.01
CA GLU A 71 15.41 17.06 -3.55
C GLU A 71 14.34 17.80 -4.37
N ARG A 72 14.20 17.48 -5.65
CA ARG A 72 13.18 18.08 -6.52
C ARG A 72 11.76 17.86 -6.02
N LEU A 73 11.52 16.77 -5.28
CA LEU A 73 10.21 16.47 -4.70
C LEU A 73 9.76 17.55 -3.70
N ARG A 74 10.69 18.21 -2.99
CA ARG A 74 10.37 19.31 -2.06
C ARG A 74 9.84 20.55 -2.78
N LYS A 75 10.24 20.76 -4.03
CA LYS A 75 9.82 21.90 -4.85
C LYS A 75 8.44 21.68 -5.48
N CYS A 76 7.91 20.46 -5.43
CA CYS A 76 6.60 20.14 -5.97
C CYS A 76 5.49 20.59 -5.01
N PRO A 77 4.44 21.26 -5.51
CA PRO A 77 3.33 21.71 -4.67
C PRO A 77 2.54 20.53 -4.09
N LYS A 78 2.38 19.45 -4.87
CA LYS A 78 1.75 18.20 -4.48
C LYS A 78 2.49 17.04 -5.13
N LEU A 79 2.59 15.94 -4.40
CA LEU A 79 3.10 14.65 -4.82
C LEU A 79 1.94 13.71 -5.08
N CYS A 80 2.00 12.99 -6.20
CA CYS A 80 1.05 11.94 -6.54
C CYS A 80 1.66 10.59 -6.14
N LEU A 81 1.08 9.93 -5.14
CA LEU A 81 1.56 8.65 -4.61
C LEU A 81 0.46 7.61 -4.64
N HIS A 82 0.81 6.33 -4.75
CA HIS A 82 -0.16 5.25 -4.62
C HIS A 82 -0.39 4.89 -3.15
N PRO A 83 -1.63 4.75 -2.66
CA PRO A 83 -1.92 4.35 -1.29
C PRO A 83 -1.83 2.82 -1.14
N LEU A 84 -0.61 2.27 -1.30
CA LEU A 84 -0.28 0.83 -1.26
C LEU A 84 -0.93 -0.04 -2.37
N VAL A 85 -1.91 0.49 -3.09
CA VAL A 85 -2.56 -0.11 -4.27
C VAL A 85 -2.42 0.81 -5.48
N ASN A 86 -2.21 0.23 -6.66
CA ASN A 86 -2.01 0.98 -7.92
C ASN A 86 -3.31 1.48 -8.55
N THR A 87 -4.48 1.11 -8.03
CA THR A 87 -5.81 1.50 -8.54
C THR A 87 -6.25 2.89 -8.07
N SER A 88 -5.42 3.58 -7.28
CA SER A 88 -5.76 4.89 -6.72
C SER A 88 -4.51 5.76 -6.60
N THR A 89 -4.70 7.07 -6.60
CA THR A 89 -3.63 8.05 -6.46
C THR A 89 -4.01 9.05 -5.37
N LEU A 90 -3.14 9.19 -4.39
CA LEU A 90 -3.21 10.14 -3.31
C LEU A 90 -2.39 11.37 -3.67
N LEU A 91 -2.99 12.55 -3.54
CA LEU A 91 -2.29 13.83 -3.66
C LEU A 91 -1.99 14.37 -2.27
N MET A 92 -0.72 14.58 -1.96
CA MET A 92 -0.30 15.18 -0.70
C MET A 92 0.88 16.14 -0.90
N PRO A 93 0.99 17.22 -0.11
CA PRO A 93 2.18 18.06 -0.12
C PRO A 93 3.40 17.28 0.40
N ALA A 94 4.60 17.72 0.02
CA ALA A 94 5.84 17.09 0.49
C ALA A 94 5.97 17.10 2.02
N SER A 95 5.46 18.15 2.69
CA SER A 95 5.45 18.27 4.15
C SER A 95 4.73 17.11 4.86
N ASP A 96 3.65 16.61 4.27
CA ASP A 96 2.85 15.53 4.85
C ASP A 96 3.58 14.19 4.67
N LEU A 97 4.30 14.02 3.56
CA LEU A 97 5.15 12.85 3.36
C LEU A 97 6.31 12.85 4.37
N GLU A 98 6.91 14.01 4.62
CA GLU A 98 7.94 14.16 5.65
C GLU A 98 7.40 13.86 7.05
N ALA A 99 6.18 14.31 7.37
CA ALA A 99 5.52 13.99 8.64
C ALA A 99 5.25 12.49 8.80
N PHE A 100 4.80 11.82 7.73
CA PHE A 100 4.64 10.38 7.69
C PHE A 100 5.98 9.66 7.93
N LEU A 101 7.05 10.08 7.25
CA LEU A 101 8.37 9.47 7.41
C LEU A 101 8.89 9.58 8.83
N ARG A 102 8.74 10.77 9.46
CA ARG A 102 9.07 10.96 10.90
C ARG A 102 8.27 10.01 11.79
N HIS A 103 6.99 9.81 11.51
CA HIS A 103 6.15 8.88 12.27
C HIS A 103 6.62 7.42 12.17
N VAL A 104 7.16 7.03 11.01
CA VAL A 104 7.75 5.71 10.76
C VAL A 104 9.18 5.59 11.32
N GLY A 105 9.72 6.64 11.93
CA GLY A 105 11.07 6.66 12.51
C GLY A 105 12.18 6.91 11.48
N ARG A 106 11.84 7.58 10.37
CA ARG A 106 12.78 7.96 9.31
C ARG A 106 12.94 9.48 9.30
N GLU A 107 14.15 9.97 9.51
CA GLU A 107 14.44 11.41 9.50
C GLU A 107 14.51 11.96 8.07
N PRO A 108 13.55 12.77 7.60
CA PRO A 108 13.44 13.15 6.19
C PRO A 108 14.65 13.93 5.69
N GLU A 109 15.24 14.79 6.53
CA GLU A 109 16.39 15.63 6.17
C GLU A 109 17.61 14.82 5.73
N GLN A 110 17.76 13.59 6.24
CA GLN A 110 18.87 12.70 5.88
C GLN A 110 18.58 11.86 4.62
N LEU A 111 17.35 11.89 4.11
CA LEU A 111 16.91 11.06 2.99
C LEU A 111 16.89 11.84 1.67
N TYR A 112 16.81 13.17 1.73
CA TYR A 112 16.83 14.02 0.55
C TYR A 112 18.24 14.12 -0.03
N VAL A 113 18.33 13.86 -1.33
CA VAL A 113 19.59 13.85 -2.08
C VAL A 113 19.35 14.54 -3.41
N ASP A 114 20.23 15.45 -3.78
CA ASP A 114 20.30 15.95 -5.15
C ASP A 114 20.79 14.83 -6.06
N LEU A 115 19.89 14.20 -6.81
CA LEU A 115 20.20 13.10 -7.73
C LEU A 115 20.77 13.57 -9.08
N GLU A 116 20.74 14.87 -9.39
CA GLU A 116 21.31 15.46 -10.61
C GLU A 116 22.78 15.78 -10.46
N ALA A 117 23.22 16.06 -9.23
CA ALA A 117 24.63 16.18 -8.94
C ALA A 117 25.39 14.93 -9.42
N CYS A 118 26.30 15.16 -10.36
CA CYS A 118 27.33 14.22 -10.79
C CYS A 118 28.64 14.61 -10.11
N PRO A 119 28.85 14.28 -8.82
CA PRO A 119 30.09 14.63 -8.14
C PRO A 119 31.27 13.96 -8.84
N LYS A 120 32.38 14.70 -8.96
CA LYS A 120 33.64 14.15 -9.48
C LYS A 120 34.24 13.24 -8.41
N PHE A 121 34.22 11.93 -8.64
CA PHE A 121 34.82 10.97 -7.73
C PHE A 121 36.34 10.95 -7.90
N ALA A 122 37.08 11.58 -6.99
CA ALA A 122 38.53 11.42 -6.91
C ALA A 122 38.90 10.09 -6.24
N PRO A 123 40.01 9.43 -6.64
CA PRO A 123 40.48 8.23 -5.97
C PRO A 123 40.78 8.51 -4.48
N GLY A 124 40.05 7.86 -3.58
CA GLY A 124 40.20 8.03 -2.12
C GLY A 124 39.12 8.87 -1.44
N GLN A 125 38.22 9.51 -2.19
CA GLN A 125 37.08 10.22 -1.61
C GLN A 125 35.98 9.21 -1.20
N LEU A 126 35.49 9.32 0.06
CA LEU A 126 34.40 8.48 0.54
C LEU A 126 33.12 8.78 -0.27
N PRO A 127 32.34 7.76 -0.67
CA PRO A 127 31.06 7.97 -1.33
C PRO A 127 30.11 8.80 -0.48
N ASP A 128 29.45 9.78 -1.09
CA ASP A 128 28.58 10.74 -0.43
C ASP A 128 27.34 10.09 0.20
N LEU A 129 26.84 9.00 -0.37
CA LEU A 129 25.67 8.25 0.13
C LEU A 129 26.04 6.95 0.85
N LYS A 130 27.29 6.81 1.34
CA LYS A 130 27.69 5.60 2.07
C LYS A 130 26.84 5.37 3.33
N PHE A 131 26.44 6.44 4.01
CA PHE A 131 25.59 6.36 5.20
C PHE A 131 24.23 5.67 4.92
N VAL A 132 23.63 5.94 3.75
CA VAL A 132 22.39 5.28 3.28
C VAL A 132 22.61 3.78 3.12
N THR A 133 23.78 3.41 2.63
CA THR A 133 24.18 2.04 2.35
C THR A 133 24.55 1.25 3.61
N ASP A 134 25.05 1.94 4.63
CA ASP A 134 25.31 1.39 5.96
C ASP A 134 24.00 1.21 6.75
N ALA A 135 23.01 2.09 6.53
CA ALA A 135 21.67 1.96 7.10
C ALA A 135 20.82 0.85 6.46
N ALA A 136 21.16 0.41 5.24
CA ALA A 136 20.44 -0.66 4.55
C ALA A 136 20.81 -2.05 5.11
N LYS A 137 19.82 -2.82 5.54
CA LYS A 137 20.02 -4.20 6.02
C LYS A 137 19.91 -5.19 4.85
N ALA A 138 20.86 -6.12 4.77
CA ALA A 138 20.80 -7.19 3.79
C ALA A 138 19.64 -8.15 4.11
N MET A 139 18.80 -8.46 3.13
CA MET A 139 17.78 -9.49 3.29
C MET A 139 18.32 -10.88 2.88
N PRO A 140 18.13 -11.92 3.72
CA PRO A 140 18.47 -13.28 3.36
C PRO A 140 17.51 -13.81 2.29
N LYS A 141 18.04 -14.59 1.34
CA LYS A 141 17.24 -15.18 0.24
C LYS A 141 16.21 -16.20 0.73
N GLU A 142 16.41 -16.78 1.91
CA GLU A 142 15.55 -17.81 2.52
C GLU A 142 14.30 -17.23 3.21
N ALA A 143 14.29 -15.93 3.54
CA ALA A 143 13.13 -15.26 4.14
C ALA A 143 12.01 -14.94 3.13
N VAL A 144 12.18 -15.38 1.89
CA VAL A 144 11.24 -15.21 0.79
C VAL A 144 10.38 -16.48 0.74
N GLU A 145 9.26 -16.49 1.43
CA GLU A 145 8.31 -17.61 1.31
C GLU A 145 7.73 -17.66 -0.11
N PRO A 146 7.65 -18.85 -0.75
CA PRO A 146 7.00 -18.99 -2.04
C PRO A 146 5.50 -18.71 -1.90
N PHE A 147 5.01 -17.76 -2.69
CA PHE A 147 3.59 -17.44 -2.76
C PHE A 147 2.83 -18.52 -3.54
N ILE A 148 1.78 -19.07 -2.93
CA ILE A 148 0.69 -19.76 -3.64
C ILE A 148 -0.34 -18.68 -4.00
N GLU A 149 -0.56 -18.47 -5.30
CA GLU A 149 -1.62 -17.59 -5.82
C GLU A 149 -2.99 -18.09 -5.36
N ALA A 150 -3.60 -17.41 -4.39
CA ALA A 150 -5.04 -17.47 -4.19
C ALA A 150 -5.72 -16.55 -5.22
N GLY A 151 -6.00 -17.11 -6.40
CA GLY A 151 -7.00 -16.59 -7.33
C GLY A 151 -6.49 -15.70 -8.46
N ALA A 152 -5.66 -16.25 -9.36
CA ALA A 152 -5.69 -15.82 -10.76
C ALA A 152 -6.91 -16.49 -11.43
N GLN A 153 -7.94 -15.70 -11.76
CA GLN A 153 -8.96 -16.15 -12.72
C GLN A 153 -8.38 -15.92 -14.11
N ASP A 154 -7.87 -17.00 -14.70
CA ASP A 154 -7.51 -17.09 -16.10
C ASP A 154 -8.77 -16.97 -16.98
N ASP A 155 -8.89 -15.87 -17.70
CA ASP A 155 -9.71 -15.80 -18.91
C ASP A 155 -8.94 -16.48 -20.06
N ALA A 156 -9.04 -17.81 -20.12
CA ALA A 156 -8.64 -18.58 -21.29
C ALA A 156 -9.81 -19.50 -21.69
N GLN A 157 -10.48 -19.13 -22.79
CA GLN A 157 -11.56 -19.88 -23.40
C GLN A 157 -11.11 -21.27 -23.88
N ALA A 158 -11.94 -22.26 -23.49
CA ALA A 158 -12.41 -23.42 -24.25
C ALA A 158 -11.39 -24.40 -24.88
N ASN A 159 -11.37 -25.66 -24.38
CA ASN A 159 -12.01 -26.76 -25.11
C ASN A 159 -12.26 -28.05 -24.30
N ALA A 160 -13.43 -28.64 -24.55
CA ALA A 160 -13.80 -30.06 -24.51
C ALA A 160 -13.81 -30.92 -23.20
N SER A 161 -15.05 -31.18 -22.76
CA SER A 161 -15.68 -32.51 -22.57
C SER A 161 -15.63 -33.28 -21.22
N THR A 162 -16.81 -33.28 -20.58
CA THR A 162 -17.57 -34.41 -20.00
C THR A 162 -17.02 -35.23 -18.81
N LYS A 163 -17.66 -35.15 -17.63
CA LYS A 163 -18.70 -36.11 -17.13
C LYS A 163 -19.10 -35.86 -15.66
N ALA A 164 -20.43 -35.79 -15.45
CA ALA A 164 -21.27 -36.31 -14.36
C ALA A 164 -21.04 -35.96 -12.85
N ALA A 165 -22.04 -35.23 -12.34
CA ALA A 165 -22.69 -35.11 -11.01
C ALA A 165 -22.65 -36.35 -10.06
N PRO A 166 -23.05 -36.28 -8.74
CA PRO A 166 -24.08 -35.36 -8.20
C PRO A 166 -23.96 -34.80 -6.75
N LYS A 167 -24.83 -33.80 -6.56
CA LYS A 167 -25.37 -33.14 -5.36
C LYS A 167 -25.46 -33.97 -4.07
N LYS A 168 -25.26 -33.28 -2.93
CA LYS A 168 -26.06 -33.50 -1.72
C LYS A 168 -26.47 -32.17 -1.08
N GLU A 169 -27.77 -32.04 -0.86
CA GLU A 169 -28.47 -30.88 -0.32
C GLU A 169 -28.40 -30.81 1.21
N ARG A 170 -28.32 -29.56 1.69
CA ARG A 170 -28.96 -28.92 2.87
C ARG A 170 -29.07 -29.69 4.20
N LYS A 171 -28.68 -28.98 5.27
CA LYS A 171 -29.54 -28.83 6.46
C LYS A 171 -29.38 -27.43 7.07
N VAL A 172 -30.51 -26.77 7.24
CA VAL A 172 -30.73 -25.51 7.97
C VAL A 172 -31.23 -25.87 9.36
N ALA A 173 -30.60 -25.31 10.39
CA ALA A 173 -31.07 -25.16 11.78
C ALA A 173 -29.99 -24.30 12.49
N ASP A 174 -30.21 -23.32 13.34
CA ASP A 174 -31.40 -22.68 13.89
C ASP A 174 -30.94 -21.28 14.31
N ALA A 175 -31.80 -20.27 14.16
CA ALA A 175 -31.52 -18.93 14.64
C ALA A 175 -31.73 -18.88 16.16
N LYS A 176 -30.70 -18.49 16.90
CA LYS A 176 -30.86 -17.98 18.27
C LYS A 176 -29.94 -16.78 18.47
N ALA A 177 -30.56 -15.66 18.81
CA ALA A 177 -29.89 -14.40 19.12
C ALA A 177 -28.92 -14.59 20.29
N ALA A 178 -27.67 -14.13 20.12
CA ALA A 178 -26.69 -14.02 21.18
C ALA A 178 -25.86 -12.75 20.96
N GLU A 179 -26.22 -11.75 21.77
CA GLU A 179 -25.37 -10.81 22.51
C GLU A 179 -23.93 -10.58 22.05
N ALA A 180 -23.57 -9.29 21.98
CA ALA A 180 -22.25 -8.77 21.69
C ALA A 180 -21.17 -9.39 22.60
N ALA A 181 -20.31 -10.23 22.04
CA ALA A 181 -19.13 -10.74 22.72
C ALA A 181 -17.92 -10.74 21.79
N ASP A 182 -16.93 -9.95 22.20
CA ASP A 182 -15.49 -10.07 21.94
C ASP A 182 -15.05 -10.31 20.49
N ALA A 183 -14.96 -9.22 19.72
CA ALA A 183 -14.27 -9.24 18.45
C ALA A 183 -12.76 -9.39 18.71
N ALA A 184 -12.20 -10.53 18.31
CA ALA A 184 -10.77 -10.78 18.25
C ALA A 184 -10.01 -9.55 17.72
N PRO A 185 -8.78 -9.28 18.22
CA PRO A 185 -8.04 -8.07 17.87
C PRO A 185 -8.01 -7.91 16.36
N LEU A 186 -8.61 -6.82 15.88
CA LEU A 186 -8.71 -6.53 14.46
C LEU A 186 -7.29 -6.53 13.86
N PRO A 187 -7.09 -7.16 12.70
CA PRO A 187 -5.79 -7.21 12.06
C PRO A 187 -5.26 -5.79 11.83
N ALA A 188 -3.94 -5.62 11.86
CA ALA A 188 -3.25 -4.33 11.68
C ALA A 188 -3.59 -3.64 10.34
N TYR A 189 -4.23 -4.36 9.42
CA TYR A 189 -4.72 -3.88 8.14
C TYR A 189 -6.15 -4.38 7.93
N VAL A 190 -7.07 -3.45 7.67
CA VAL A 190 -8.46 -3.75 7.32
C VAL A 190 -8.56 -3.66 5.80
N ASP A 191 -8.87 -4.79 5.15
CA ASP A 191 -9.11 -4.80 3.72
C ASP A 191 -10.49 -4.17 3.41
N VAL A 192 -10.48 -3.08 2.64
CA VAL A 192 -11.67 -2.31 2.28
C VAL A 192 -12.64 -3.13 1.43
N ARG A 193 -12.14 -4.04 0.59
CA ARG A 193 -13.01 -4.90 -0.24
C ARG A 193 -13.74 -5.95 0.58
N SER A 194 -13.05 -6.64 1.48
CA SER A 194 -13.72 -7.57 2.40
C SER A 194 -14.72 -6.86 3.33
N THR A 195 -14.43 -5.62 3.73
CA THR A 195 -15.32 -4.84 4.60
C THR A 195 -16.56 -4.34 3.85
N SER A 196 -16.41 -3.81 2.64
CA SER A 196 -17.53 -3.42 1.79
C SER A 196 -18.42 -4.61 1.42
N ALA A 197 -17.84 -5.75 1.08
CA ALA A 197 -18.58 -6.98 0.79
C ALA A 197 -19.45 -7.43 1.99
N ARG A 198 -18.92 -7.37 3.22
CA ARG A 198 -19.68 -7.68 4.44
C ARG A 198 -20.82 -6.71 4.70
N VAL A 199 -20.60 -5.42 4.45
CA VAL A 199 -21.64 -4.39 4.61
C VAL A 199 -22.73 -4.56 3.55
N MET A 200 -22.38 -4.85 2.30
CA MET A 200 -23.34 -5.18 1.24
C MET A 200 -24.13 -6.46 1.55
N GLU A 201 -23.49 -7.47 2.15
CA GLU A 201 -24.18 -8.67 2.62
C GLU A 201 -25.21 -8.35 3.72
N LEU A 202 -24.88 -7.45 4.66
CA LEU A 202 -25.82 -6.98 5.68
C LEU A 202 -27.00 -6.21 5.05
N PHE A 203 -26.75 -5.30 4.12
CA PHE A 203 -27.82 -4.58 3.40
C PHE A 203 -28.70 -5.52 2.57
N ALA A 204 -28.15 -6.59 2.00
CA ALA A 204 -28.91 -7.61 1.30
C ALA A 204 -29.78 -8.43 2.28
N ARG A 205 -29.27 -8.76 3.47
CA ARG A 205 -30.02 -9.48 4.51
C ARG A 205 -31.18 -8.66 5.09
N GLU A 206 -31.01 -7.35 5.24
CA GLU A 206 -32.08 -6.45 5.71
C GLU A 206 -33.09 -6.08 4.60
N GLY A 207 -32.92 -6.61 3.38
CA GLY A 207 -33.82 -6.32 2.25
C GLY A 207 -33.69 -4.91 1.69
N ALA A 208 -32.78 -4.08 2.22
CA ALA A 208 -32.55 -2.71 1.79
C ALA A 208 -32.06 -2.64 0.33
N LEU A 209 -31.35 -3.67 -0.14
CA LEU A 209 -30.88 -3.77 -1.53
C LEU A 209 -31.93 -4.31 -2.50
N ALA A 210 -33.01 -4.94 -2.01
CA ALA A 210 -34.00 -5.62 -2.84
C ALA A 210 -34.90 -4.67 -3.65
N SER A 211 -34.99 -3.41 -3.21
CA SER A 211 -35.72 -2.34 -3.90
C SER A 211 -34.87 -1.57 -4.92
N LEU A 212 -33.54 -1.78 -4.93
CA LEU A 212 -32.62 -1.12 -5.85
C LEU A 212 -32.34 -2.00 -7.08
N GLY A 213 -32.39 -1.41 -8.27
CA GLY A 213 -31.93 -2.08 -9.49
C GLY A 213 -30.43 -2.37 -9.44
N ALA A 214 -29.96 -3.37 -10.20
CA ALA A 214 -28.58 -3.85 -10.17
C ALA A 214 -27.53 -2.73 -10.39
N ALA A 215 -27.80 -1.76 -11.26
CA ALA A 215 -26.92 -0.62 -11.50
C ALA A 215 -26.82 0.33 -10.28
N ALA A 216 -27.90 0.49 -9.53
CA ALA A 216 -27.92 1.33 -8.33
C ALA A 216 -27.23 0.64 -7.15
N ALA A 217 -27.41 -0.68 -7.01
CA ALA A 217 -26.68 -1.48 -6.03
C ALA A 217 -25.15 -1.42 -6.27
N LEU A 218 -24.72 -1.52 -7.54
CA LEU A 218 -23.31 -1.43 -7.91
C LEU A 218 -22.73 -0.03 -7.65
N ARG A 219 -23.54 1.03 -7.82
CA ARG A 219 -23.13 2.39 -7.47
C ARG A 219 -22.97 2.57 -5.96
N VAL A 220 -23.91 2.05 -5.17
CA VAL A 220 -23.83 2.06 -3.70
C VAL A 220 -22.59 1.32 -3.20
N GLU A 221 -22.26 0.17 -3.80
CA GLU A 221 -21.04 -0.56 -3.47
C GLU A 221 -19.78 0.28 -3.74
N ARG A 222 -19.71 0.97 -4.88
CA ARG A 222 -18.56 1.84 -5.23
C ARG A 222 -18.46 3.06 -4.34
N ASP A 223 -19.59 3.68 -4.00
CA ASP A 223 -19.63 4.83 -3.08
C ASP A 223 -19.20 4.39 -1.66
N LEU A 224 -19.61 3.19 -1.23
CA LEU A 224 -19.19 2.59 0.03
C LEU A 224 -17.68 2.30 0.08
N GLU A 225 -17.12 1.70 -0.98
CA GLU A 225 -15.68 1.49 -1.10
C GLU A 225 -14.92 2.82 -1.04
N ALA A 226 -15.39 3.86 -1.74
CA ALA A 226 -14.78 5.19 -1.73
C ALA A 226 -14.79 5.82 -0.33
N ALA A 227 -15.91 5.71 0.40
CA ALA A 227 -16.03 6.20 1.77
C ALA A 227 -15.10 5.44 2.74
N LEU A 228 -15.01 4.12 2.62
CA LEU A 228 -14.10 3.30 3.43
C LEU A 228 -12.63 3.64 3.17
N HIS A 229 -12.25 3.86 1.91
CA HIS A 229 -10.91 4.32 1.57
C HIS A 229 -10.61 5.71 2.13
N ALA A 230 -11.55 6.66 2.05
CA ALA A 230 -11.38 7.98 2.65
C ALA A 230 -11.16 7.89 4.18
N LEU A 231 -11.90 7.00 4.85
CA LEU A 231 -11.80 6.77 6.29
C LEU A 231 -10.47 6.11 6.67
N GLN A 232 -10.03 5.14 5.88
CA GLN A 232 -8.72 4.49 6.03
C GLN A 232 -7.58 5.52 5.84
N ASN A 233 -7.65 6.35 4.81
CA ASN A 233 -6.66 7.40 4.54
C ASN A 233 -6.62 8.45 5.67
N ALA A 234 -7.79 8.85 6.18
CA ALA A 234 -7.87 9.77 7.31
C ALA A 234 -7.28 9.16 8.59
N ALA A 235 -7.48 7.85 8.82
CA ALA A 235 -6.89 7.14 9.95
C ALA A 235 -5.36 7.10 9.87
N TYR A 236 -4.79 6.91 8.67
CA TYR A 236 -3.35 6.96 8.45
C TYR A 236 -2.78 8.39 8.59
N GLY A 237 -3.48 9.41 8.09
CA GLY A 237 -2.96 10.78 8.08
C GLY A 237 -3.12 11.54 9.40
N ARG A 238 -4.23 11.33 10.14
CA ARG A 238 -4.58 12.12 11.34
C ARG A 238 -4.64 11.29 12.64
N GLY A 239 -4.41 9.97 12.55
CA GLY A 239 -4.57 9.03 13.65
C GLY A 239 -6.00 8.52 13.80
N HIS A 240 -6.13 7.24 14.19
CA HIS A 240 -7.39 6.48 14.23
C HIS A 240 -8.51 7.13 15.07
N ALA A 241 -8.19 7.78 16.19
CA ALA A 241 -9.18 8.43 17.04
C ALA A 241 -9.76 9.72 16.43
N ALA A 242 -8.95 10.48 15.71
CA ALA A 242 -9.39 11.69 15.01
C ALA A 242 -10.25 11.33 13.78
N ALA A 243 -9.86 10.29 13.05
CA ALA A 243 -10.62 9.78 11.91
C ALA A 243 -12.02 9.27 12.31
N ARG A 244 -12.12 8.50 13.39
CA ARG A 244 -13.43 8.04 13.90
C ARG A 244 -14.37 9.20 14.27
N ARG A 245 -13.86 10.24 14.94
CA ARG A 245 -14.68 11.40 15.32
C ARG A 245 -15.11 12.22 14.11
N ALA A 246 -14.23 12.43 13.14
CA ALA A 246 -14.54 13.16 11.91
C ALA A 246 -15.56 12.40 11.06
N ALA A 247 -15.40 11.09 10.90
CA ALA A 247 -16.33 10.24 10.17
C ALA A 247 -17.70 10.17 10.84
N ALA A 248 -17.76 10.01 12.16
CA ALA A 248 -19.01 10.04 12.91
C ALA A 248 -19.73 11.39 12.74
N ALA A 249 -19.00 12.50 12.80
CA ALA A 249 -19.56 13.83 12.57
C ALA A 249 -20.09 14.02 11.14
N GLN A 250 -19.37 13.50 10.13
CA GLN A 250 -19.79 13.59 8.74
C GLN A 250 -21.04 12.73 8.46
N LEU A 251 -21.04 11.46 8.91
CA LEU A 251 -22.17 10.55 8.72
C LEU A 251 -23.42 11.01 9.48
N LEU A 252 -23.28 11.50 10.72
CA LEU A 252 -24.40 12.05 11.49
C LEU A 252 -24.89 13.38 10.91
N GLY A 253 -24.01 14.18 10.31
CA GLY A 253 -24.37 15.40 9.59
C GLY A 253 -25.22 15.09 8.36
N GLU A 254 -24.74 14.17 7.51
CA GLU A 254 -25.44 13.73 6.29
C GLU A 254 -26.79 13.06 6.62
N TYR A 255 -26.85 12.22 7.65
CA TYR A 255 -28.10 11.58 8.09
C TYR A 255 -29.17 12.59 8.54
N ASN A 256 -28.77 13.63 9.29
CA ASN A 256 -29.68 14.70 9.70
C ASN A 256 -30.13 15.61 8.55
N THR A 257 -29.39 15.62 7.44
CA THR A 257 -29.75 16.42 6.25
C THR A 257 -30.71 15.65 5.35
N ILE A 258 -30.66 14.32 5.36
CA ILE A 258 -31.55 13.42 4.60
C ILE A 258 -32.87 13.16 5.36
N ALA A 259 -32.86 13.25 6.70
CA ALA A 259 -34.03 13.03 7.54
C ALA A 259 -34.92 14.29 7.77
N ARG A 260 -34.62 15.41 7.12
CA ARG A 260 -35.44 16.64 7.10
C ARG A 260 -36.02 16.87 5.71
#